data_AF-A0A0L6WQN9-F1
#
_entry.id   AF-A0A0L6WQN9-F1
#
_cell.length_a   1.000
_cell.length_b   1.000
_cell.length_c   1.000
_cell.angle_alpha   90.00
_cell.angle_beta   90.00
_cell.angle_gamma   90.00
#
_symmetry.space_group_name_H-M   'P 1'
#
loop_
_entity.id
_entity.type
_entity.pdbx_description
1 polymer ?
#
loop_
_entity_poly.entity_id
_entity_poly.type
_entity_poly.pdbx_seq_one_letter_code
_entity_poly.pdbx_strand_id
1 'polypeptide(L)' 'MRTGAKYLRARLRGPSMLKYYPPVINIAQLARKYPELELVDEDEEQRLQDIEDRKKRGKGAPKKAKTKADSRRTQRKR' A
#
# COMPACT_ATOMS: atom_id res chain seq x y z
N MET A 1 13.94 46.75 15.48
CA MET A 1 14.32 45.42 16.02
C MET A 1 13.48 44.33 15.37
N ARG A 2 14.05 43.13 15.15
CA ARG A 2 13.31 41.96 14.63
C ARG A 2 12.73 41.18 15.80
N THR A 3 11.48 41.47 16.17
CA THR A 3 10.81 40.90 17.36
C THR A 3 10.16 39.53 17.14
N GLY A 4 10.23 38.96 15.93
CA GLY A 4 9.70 37.61 15.63
C GLY A 4 8.18 37.50 15.49
N ALA A 5 7.42 38.58 15.72
CA ALA A 5 5.95 38.59 15.64
C ALA A 5 5.37 38.13 14.28
N LYS A 6 6.15 38.16 13.19
CA LYS A 6 5.79 37.63 11.86
C LYS A 6 5.37 36.15 11.92
N TYR A 7 6.07 35.34 12.71
CA TYR A 7 5.80 33.90 12.78
C TYR A 7 4.54 33.59 13.59
N LEU A 8 4.24 34.41 14.60
CA LEU A 8 3.04 34.26 15.44
C LEU A 8 1.76 34.76 14.77
N ARG A 9 1.87 35.76 13.88
CA ARG A 9 0.73 36.28 13.11
C ARG A 9 0.33 35.37 11.94
N ALA A 10 1.23 34.52 11.48
CA ALA A 10 0.96 33.63 10.37
C ALA A 10 -0.09 32.58 10.80
N ARG A 11 -1.19 32.48 10.05
CA ARG A 11 -2.19 31.42 10.29
C ARG A 11 -1.59 30.04 9.98
N LEU A 12 -1.91 29.07 10.83
CA LEU A 12 -1.52 27.68 10.63
C LEU A 12 -2.14 27.14 9.33
N ARG A 13 -1.32 26.52 8.48
CA ARG A 13 -1.77 25.87 7.23
C ARG A 13 -2.03 24.37 7.37
N GLY A 14 -1.63 23.77 8.50
CA GLY A 14 -1.72 22.33 8.77
C GLY A 14 -3.07 21.71 8.44
N PRO A 15 -4.21 22.24 8.94
CA PRO A 15 -5.53 21.67 8.67
C PRO A 15 -5.90 21.64 7.18
N SER A 16 -5.47 22.65 6.41
CA SER A 16 -5.69 22.69 4.96
C SER A 16 -4.81 21.67 4.24
N MET A 17 -3.57 21.46 4.70
CA MET A 17 -2.67 20.50 4.07
C MET A 17 -3.04 19.04 4.37
N LEU A 18 -3.56 18.74 5.57
CA LEU A 18 -4.02 17.38 5.92
C LEU A 18 -5.18 16.90 5.04
N LYS A 19 -6.01 17.82 4.56
CA LYS A 19 -7.19 17.51 3.72
C LYS A 19 -6.88 17.43 2.23
N TYR A 20 -5.59 17.49 1.84
CA TYR A 20 -5.20 17.52 0.44
C TYR A 20 -5.62 16.26 -0.32
N TYR A 21 -5.44 15.08 0.28
CA TYR A 21 -5.96 13.83 -0.27
C TYR A 21 -7.28 13.47 0.42
N PRO A 22 -8.34 13.18 -0.34
CA PRO A 22 -9.59 12.69 0.23
C PRO A 22 -9.38 11.30 0.86
N PRO A 23 -10.17 10.93 1.89
CA PRO A 23 -10.14 9.58 2.42
C PRO A 23 -10.58 8.58 1.34
N VAL A 24 -9.79 7.52 1.15
CA VAL A 24 -10.09 6.45 0.20
C VAL A 24 -10.79 5.31 0.93
N ILE A 25 -11.85 4.77 0.32
CA ILE A 25 -12.60 3.63 0.87
C ILE A 25 -11.79 2.36 0.65
N ASN A 26 -11.71 1.51 1.68
CA ASN A 26 -11.11 0.19 1.58
C ASN A 26 -12.20 -0.87 1.39
N ILE A 27 -12.30 -1.42 0.19
CA ILE A 27 -13.33 -2.42 -0.18
C ILE A 27 -13.20 -3.68 0.69
N ALA A 28 -11.99 -4.16 0.94
CA ALA A 28 -11.77 -5.33 1.79
C ALA A 28 -12.23 -5.13 3.25
N GLN A 29 -12.11 -3.90 3.78
CA GLN A 29 -12.67 -3.57 5.10
C GLN A 29 -14.19 -3.53 5.08
N LEU A 30 -14.79 -3.04 4.00
CA LEU A 30 -16.24 -2.97 3.83
C LEU A 30 -16.86 -4.37 3.70
N ALA A 31 -16.27 -5.22 2.86
CA ALA A 31 -16.69 -6.62 2.67
C ALA A 31 -16.64 -7.41 3.99
N ARG A 32 -15.61 -7.18 4.83
CA ARG A 32 -15.53 -7.81 6.16
C ARG A 32 -16.59 -7.31 7.14
N LYS A 33 -16.99 -6.04 7.03
CA LYS A 33 -17.96 -5.43 7.93
C LYS A 33 -19.40 -5.82 7.59
N TYR A 34 -19.69 -6.07 6.31
CA TYR A 34 -21.01 -6.41 5.79
C TYR A 34 -20.93 -7.66 4.90
N PRO A 35 -20.73 -8.85 5.50
CA PRO A 35 -20.61 -10.10 4.74
C PRO A 35 -21.88 -10.44 3.94
N GLU A 36 -23.04 -9.95 4.33
CA GLU A 36 -24.32 -10.14 3.64
C GLU A 36 -24.41 -9.48 2.26
N LEU A 37 -23.52 -8.51 1.97
CA LEU A 37 -23.51 -7.79 0.69
C LEU A 37 -22.68 -8.50 -0.38
N GLU A 38 -21.99 -9.60 -0.05
CA GLU A 38 -21.16 -10.39 -0.95
C GLU A 38 -20.24 -9.52 -1.84
N LEU A 39 -19.65 -8.47 -1.25
CA LEU A 39 -18.82 -7.52 -1.96
C LEU A 39 -17.51 -8.16 -2.41
N VAL A 40 -17.20 -8.00 -3.70
CA VAL A 40 -15.99 -8.50 -4.34
C VAL A 40 -15.17 -7.33 -4.89
N ASP A 41 -13.84 -7.41 -4.73
CA ASP A 41 -12.89 -6.45 -5.31
C ASP A 41 -12.29 -7.07 -6.59
N GLU A 42 -12.86 -6.71 -7.73
CA GLU A 42 -12.51 -7.29 -9.04
C GLU A 42 -11.03 -7.10 -9.40
N ASP A 43 -10.44 -5.95 -9.06
CA ASP A 43 -9.03 -5.67 -9.30
C ASP A 43 -8.13 -6.59 -8.47
N GLU A 44 -8.52 -6.87 -7.23
CA GLU A 44 -7.80 -7.79 -6.35
C GLU A 44 -7.93 -9.24 -6.81
N GLU A 45 -9.12 -9.67 -7.27
CA GLU A 45 -9.31 -11.00 -7.84
C GLU A 45 -8.47 -11.22 -9.08
N GLN A 46 -8.46 -10.25 -10.00
CA GLN A 46 -7.61 -10.29 -11.19
C GLN A 46 -6.13 -10.38 -10.80
N ARG A 47 -5.69 -9.60 -9.78
CA ARG A 47 -4.32 -9.65 -9.28
C ARG A 47 -3.95 -11.02 -8.73
N LEU A 48 -4.86 -11.71 -8.04
CA LEU A 48 -4.63 -13.06 -7.52
C LEU A 48 -4.52 -14.08 -8.66
N GLN A 49 -5.41 -14.01 -9.64
CA GLN A 49 -5.37 -14.89 -10.81
C GLN A 49 -4.08 -14.71 -11.62
N ASP A 50 -3.67 -13.47 -11.86
CA ASP A 50 -2.40 -13.13 -12.51
C ASP A 50 -1.19 -13.77 -11.79
N ILE A 51 -1.21 -13.76 -10.46
CA ILE A 51 -0.15 -14.36 -9.63
C ILE A 51 -0.13 -15.88 -9.80
N GLU A 52 -1.29 -16.53 -9.78
CA GLU A 52 -1.40 -17.97 -10.00
C GLU A 52 -0.89 -18.37 -11.37
N ASP A 53 -1.28 -17.65 -12.41
CA ASP A 53 -0.86 -17.94 -13.78
C ASP A 53 0.64 -17.67 -14.01
N ARG A 54 1.21 -16.68 -13.32
CA ARG A 54 2.67 -16.50 -13.28
C ARG A 54 3.36 -17.67 -12.59
N LYS A 55 2.83 -18.16 -11.46
CA LYS A 55 3.38 -19.32 -10.74
C LYS A 55 3.30 -20.61 -11.59
N LYS A 56 2.17 -20.87 -12.25
CA LYS A 56 1.98 -22.02 -13.17
C LYS A 56 3.04 -22.05 -14.27
N ARG A 57 3.42 -20.88 -14.80
CA ARG A 57 4.46 -20.73 -15.84
C ARG A 57 5.90 -20.73 -15.30
N GLY A 58 6.10 -20.95 -13.99
CA GLY A 58 7.42 -20.84 -13.35
C GLY A 58 7.97 -19.41 -13.26
N LYS A 59 7.16 -18.40 -13.60
CA LYS A 59 7.49 -16.97 -13.56
C LYS A 59 7.01 -16.30 -12.27
N GLY A 60 6.73 -17.09 -11.24
CA GLY A 60 6.36 -16.60 -9.92
C GLY A 60 7.50 -15.81 -9.26
N ALA A 61 7.15 -14.91 -8.34
CA ALA A 61 8.15 -14.21 -7.55
C ALA A 61 9.01 -15.22 -6.76
N PRO A 62 10.35 -15.04 -6.71
CA PRO A 62 11.20 -15.91 -5.93
C PRO A 62 10.88 -15.79 -4.44
N LYS A 63 11.16 -16.85 -3.67
CA LYS A 63 11.00 -16.84 -2.22
C LYS A 63 11.81 -15.70 -1.61
N LYS A 64 11.14 -14.84 -0.81
CA LYS A 64 11.81 -13.76 -0.07
C LYS A 64 12.86 -14.35 0.87
N ALA A 65 14.09 -13.84 0.79
CA ALA A 65 15.16 -14.21 1.71
C ALA A 65 14.84 -13.70 3.12
N LYS A 66 14.90 -14.59 4.11
CA LYS A 66 14.71 -14.25 5.53
C LYS A 66 16.03 -13.88 6.20
N THR A 67 17.16 -14.31 5.64
CA THR A 67 18.50 -14.04 6.15
C THR A 67 19.42 -13.50 5.06
N LYS A 68 20.53 -12.86 5.46
CA LYS A 68 21.55 -12.33 4.52
C LYS A 68 22.20 -13.45 3.70
N ALA A 69 22.37 -14.65 4.27
CA ALA A 69 22.91 -15.81 3.58
C ALA A 69 21.96 -16.29 2.47
N ASP A 70 20.66 -16.38 2.76
CA ASP A 70 19.64 -16.75 1.78
C ASP A 70 19.58 -15.75 0.62
N SER A 71 19.70 -14.45 0.92
CA SER A 71 19.68 -13.37 -0.09
C SER A 71 20.75 -13.55 -1.15
N ARG A 72 21.98 -13.89 -0.74
CA ARG A 72 23.09 -14.13 -1.69
C ARG A 72 22.84 -15.38 -2.54
N ARG A 73 22.26 -16.43 -1.97
CA ARG A 73 21.92 -17.67 -2.67
C ARG A 73 20.82 -17.44 -3.72
N THR A 74 19.82 -16.62 -3.39
CA THR A 74 18.77 -16.23 -4.35
C THR A 74 19.27 -15.32 -5.46
N GLN A 75 20.24 -14.42 -5.22
CA GLN A 75 20.84 -13.60 -6.27
C GLN A 75 21.66 -14.42 -7.28
N ARG A 76 22.32 -15.48 -6.82
CA ARG A 76 23.11 -16.38 -7.70
C ARG A 76 22.26 -17.34 -8.53
N LYS A 77 21.01 -17.59 -8.15
CA LYS A 77 20.09 -18.52 -8.85
C LYS A 77 19.25 -17.84 -9.93
N ARG A 78 19.27 -16.49 -9.98
CA ARG A 78 18.57 -15.70 -10.99
C ARG A 78 19.41 -15.53 -12.24
#